data_AF-A0A497L982-F1
#
_entry.id   AF-A0A497L982-F1
#
_cell.length_a   1.000
_cell.length_b   1.000
_cell.length_c   1.000
_cell.angle_alpha   90.00
_cell.angle_beta   90.00
_cell.angle_gamma   90.00
#
_symmetry.space_group_name_H-M   'P 1'
#
loop_
_entity.id
_entity.type
_entity.pdbx_description
1 polymer ?
#
loop_
_entity_poly.entity_id
_entity_poly.type
_entity_poly.pdbx_seq_one_letter_code
_entity_poly.pdbx_strand_id
1 'polypeptide(L)'
;MNLKELIEHIKVSAQLAAVLEASGWPKPGNVHRTVNHPDTRYEHFLAGSIALGSPIGEAALRGAMAARGILEISKIGVGRIVRKTVQAVSKSHNGGNTHLGICLLFVPLAAAAAKTYIEKERIEPND
;
A
#
# COMPACT_ATOMS: atom_id res chain seq x y z
N MET A 1 1.22 11.72 16.63
CA MET A 1 0.16 10.69 16.48
C MET A 1 0.50 9.50 17.36
N ASN A 2 -0.48 8.88 18.01
CA ASN A 2 -0.24 7.58 18.66
C ASN A 2 -0.03 6.49 17.59
N LEU A 3 0.42 5.30 18.00
CA LEU A 3 0.75 4.22 17.06
C LEU A 3 -0.43 3.80 16.18
N LYS A 4 -1.64 3.76 16.75
CA LYS A 4 -2.84 3.35 16.01
C LYS A 4 -3.21 4.39 14.95
N GLU A 5 -3.16 5.67 15.30
CA GLU A 5 -3.38 6.79 14.38
C GLU A 5 -2.36 6.80 13.24
N LEU A 6 -1.07 6.57 13.55
CA LEU A 6 -0.01 6.52 12.54
C LEU A 6 -0.24 5.40 11.53
N ILE A 7 -0.55 4.19 12.00
CA ILE A 7 -0.80 3.04 11.13
C ILE A 7 -2.02 3.30 10.24
N GLU A 8 -3.10 3.84 10.81
CA GLU A 8 -4.30 4.17 10.05
C GLU A 8 -4.03 5.28 9.02
N HIS A 9 -3.26 6.31 9.38
CA HIS A 9 -2.86 7.36 8.46
C HIS A 9 -2.07 6.81 7.26
N ILE A 10 -1.06 5.97 7.49
CA ILE A 10 -0.27 5.33 6.42
C ILE A 10 -1.15 4.45 5.53
N LYS A 11 -2.03 3.64 6.14
CA LYS A 11 -2.97 2.79 5.42
C LYS A 11 -3.89 3.61 4.52
N VAL A 12 -4.56 4.62 5.07
CA VAL A 12 -5.51 5.47 4.32
C VAL A 12 -4.78 6.24 3.22
N SER A 13 -3.58 6.78 3.48
CA SER A 13 -2.77 7.45 2.46
C SER A 13 -2.40 6.49 1.31
N ALA A 14 -2.04 5.25 1.59
CA ALA A 14 -1.76 4.25 0.56
C ALA A 14 -3.02 3.90 -0.26
N GLN A 15 -4.17 3.69 0.39
CA GLN A 15 -5.43 3.42 -0.30
C GLN A 15 -5.83 4.62 -1.19
N LEU A 16 -5.75 5.84 -0.66
CA LEU A 16 -6.06 7.06 -1.40
C LEU A 16 -5.12 7.25 -2.59
N ALA A 17 -3.82 7.06 -2.40
CA ALA A 17 -2.84 7.15 -3.48
C ALA A 17 -3.12 6.15 -4.60
N ALA A 18 -3.48 4.90 -4.27
CA ALA A 18 -3.85 3.90 -5.27
C ALA A 18 -5.15 4.28 -6.02
N VAL A 19 -6.16 4.79 -5.31
CA VAL A 19 -7.40 5.27 -5.94
C VAL A 19 -7.12 6.44 -6.88
N LEU A 20 -6.32 7.42 -6.46
CA LEU A 20 -5.98 8.59 -7.28
C LEU A 20 -5.19 8.20 -8.52
N GLU A 21 -4.24 7.26 -8.40
CA GLU A 21 -3.47 6.71 -9.51
C GLU A 21 -4.38 6.06 -10.55
N ALA A 22 -5.36 5.26 -10.11
CA ALA A 22 -6.33 4.62 -10.99
C ALA A 22 -7.32 5.62 -11.62
N SER A 23 -7.60 6.73 -10.92
CA SER A 23 -8.61 7.73 -11.31
C SER A 23 -8.07 8.88 -12.17
N GLY A 24 -6.75 8.98 -12.33
CA GLY A 24 -6.12 10.06 -13.09
C GLY A 24 -6.59 10.11 -14.55
N TRP A 25 -6.69 11.32 -15.11
CA TRP A 25 -7.03 11.54 -16.51
C TRP A 25 -6.22 12.72 -17.10
N PRO A 26 -5.62 12.57 -18.31
CA PRO A 26 -5.47 11.32 -19.07
C PRO A 26 -4.47 10.37 -18.40
N LYS A 27 -4.81 9.08 -18.28
CA LYS A 27 -3.91 8.05 -17.77
C LYS A 27 -3.26 7.32 -18.95
N PRO A 28 -1.93 7.30 -19.06
CA PRO A 28 -1.26 6.49 -20.08
C PRO A 28 -1.49 5.00 -19.80
N GLY A 29 -1.84 4.21 -20.83
CA GLY A 29 -2.05 2.77 -20.74
C GLY A 29 -3.48 2.30 -21.07
N ASN A 30 -3.79 1.04 -20.71
CA ASN A 30 -4.95 0.31 -21.25
C ASN A 30 -6.27 0.49 -20.46
N VAL A 31 -6.24 0.60 -19.13
CA VAL A 31 -7.47 0.69 -18.30
C VAL A 31 -7.48 2.00 -17.54
N HIS A 32 -8.52 2.79 -17.74
CA HIS A 32 -8.80 4.00 -16.98
C HIS A 32 -10.32 4.25 -17.00
N ARG A 33 -10.76 5.38 -16.43
CA ARG A 33 -12.18 5.67 -16.15
C ARG A 33 -13.15 5.55 -17.33
N THR A 34 -12.67 5.63 -18.58
CA THR A 34 -13.49 5.63 -19.81
C THR A 34 -13.14 4.49 -20.77
N VAL A 35 -12.14 3.66 -20.45
CA VAL A 35 -11.69 2.54 -21.31
C VAL A 35 -11.40 1.32 -20.43
N ASN A 36 -12.04 0.20 -20.74
CA ASN A 36 -11.83 -1.09 -20.09
C ASN A 36 -11.00 -2.02 -20.99
N HIS A 37 -10.32 -2.98 -20.36
CA HIS A 37 -9.74 -4.16 -21.02
C HIS A 37 -10.74 -5.32 -20.91
N PRO A 38 -10.77 -6.32 -21.83
CA PRO A 38 -11.71 -7.44 -21.79
C PRO A 38 -11.90 -8.08 -20.41
N ASP A 39 -10.79 -8.27 -19.69
CA ASP A 39 -10.77 -8.93 -18.37
C ASP A 39 -10.66 -7.95 -17.19
N THR A 40 -10.46 -6.64 -17.44
CA THR A 40 -10.12 -5.69 -16.38
C THR A 40 -10.84 -4.35 -16.55
N ARG A 41 -11.58 -3.96 -15.51
CA ARG A 41 -12.36 -2.73 -15.44
C ARG A 41 -11.79 -1.79 -14.39
N TYR A 42 -12.10 -0.50 -14.51
CA TYR A 42 -11.73 0.52 -13.53
C TYR A 42 -12.17 0.17 -12.10
N GLU A 43 -13.33 -0.44 -11.92
CA GLU A 43 -13.86 -0.83 -10.61
C GLU A 43 -13.03 -1.94 -9.95
N HIS A 44 -12.34 -2.77 -10.74
CA HIS A 44 -11.38 -3.72 -10.19
C HIS A 44 -10.18 -2.97 -9.58
N PHE A 45 -9.76 -1.85 -10.17
CA PHE A 45 -8.74 -0.99 -9.57
C PHE A 45 -9.24 -0.35 -8.27
N LEU A 46 -10.48 0.12 -8.22
CA LEU A 46 -11.06 0.67 -6.99
C LEU A 46 -11.15 -0.38 -5.87
N ALA A 47 -11.67 -1.56 -6.17
CA ALA A 47 -11.77 -2.66 -5.21
C ALA A 47 -10.39 -3.11 -4.71
N GLY A 48 -9.40 -3.20 -5.59
CA GLY A 48 -8.02 -3.54 -5.24
C GLY A 48 -7.36 -2.47 -4.36
N SER A 49 -7.62 -1.19 -4.64
CA SER A 49 -7.09 -0.06 -3.86
C SER A 49 -7.59 -0.06 -2.42
N ILE A 50 -8.81 -0.51 -2.16
CA ILE A 50 -9.31 -0.68 -0.79
C ILE A 50 -8.70 -1.94 -0.14
N ALA A 51 -8.66 -3.05 -0.87
CA ALA A 51 -8.23 -4.35 -0.35
C ALA A 51 -6.76 -4.38 0.13
N LEU A 52 -5.87 -3.60 -0.50
CA LEU A 52 -4.46 -3.53 -0.09
C LEU A 52 -4.24 -2.92 1.30
N GLY A 53 -5.23 -2.21 1.87
CA GLY A 53 -5.06 -1.44 3.10
C GLY A 53 -4.66 -2.26 4.32
N SER A 54 -5.25 -3.46 4.51
CA SER A 54 -4.94 -4.28 5.69
C SER A 54 -3.48 -4.78 5.72
N PRO A 55 -2.95 -5.40 4.65
CA PRO A 55 -1.53 -5.74 4.56
C PRO A 55 -0.58 -4.53 4.65
N ILE A 56 -0.98 -3.36 4.14
CA ILE A 56 -0.22 -2.12 4.32
C ILE A 56 -0.14 -1.72 5.80
N GLY A 57 -1.25 -1.81 6.54
CA GLY A 57 -1.24 -1.60 7.99
C GLY A 57 -0.31 -2.58 8.73
N GLU A 58 -0.25 -3.85 8.29
CA GLU A 58 0.73 -4.83 8.81
C GLU A 58 2.18 -4.38 8.56
N ALA A 59 2.49 -3.86 7.37
CA ALA A 59 3.81 -3.32 7.05
C ALA A 59 4.19 -2.14 7.96
N ALA A 60 3.27 -1.19 8.13
CA ALA A 60 3.47 -0.04 9.00
C ALA A 60 3.70 -0.45 10.47
N LEU A 61 2.88 -1.36 11.00
CA LEU A 61 3.04 -1.87 12.37
C LEU A 61 4.43 -2.50 12.56
N ARG A 62 4.89 -3.32 11.61
CA ARG A 62 6.20 -3.99 11.70
C ARG A 62 7.36 -3.00 11.56
N GLY A 63 7.20 -1.96 10.75
CA GLY A 63 8.14 -0.84 10.69
C GLY A 63 8.27 -0.11 12.04
N ALA A 64 7.15 0.20 12.68
CA ALA A 64 7.14 0.82 14.00
C ALA A 64 7.73 -0.10 15.09
N MET A 65 7.49 -1.41 15.04
CA MET A 65 8.14 -2.38 15.94
C MET A 65 9.67 -2.39 15.74
N ALA A 66 10.13 -2.25 14.50
CA ALA A 66 11.56 -2.19 14.22
C ALA A 66 12.22 -0.90 14.77
N ALA A 67 11.57 0.25 14.62
CA ALA A 67 12.02 1.50 15.23
C ALA A 67 12.16 1.41 16.76
N ARG A 68 11.27 0.66 17.42
CA ARG A 68 11.29 0.46 18.88
C ARG A 68 12.24 -0.64 19.35
N GLY A 69 13.01 -1.26 18.45
CA GLY A 69 13.90 -2.37 18.76
C GLY A 69 13.18 -3.67 19.14
N ILE A 70 11.86 -3.77 18.95
CA ILE A 70 11.06 -4.97 19.25
C ILE A 70 11.28 -6.04 18.16
N LEU A 71 11.62 -5.62 16.95
CA LEU A 71 11.83 -6.47 15.78
C LEU A 71 13.10 -6.04 15.05
N GLU A 72 13.97 -6.97 14.68
CA GLU A 72 15.09 -6.63 13.78
C GLU A 72 14.57 -6.16 12.41
N ILE A 73 15.26 -5.20 11.79
CA ILE A 73 14.90 -4.68 10.45
C ILE A 73 14.80 -5.82 9.42
N SER A 74 15.73 -6.78 9.47
CA SER A 74 15.74 -7.97 8.60
C SER A 74 14.47 -8.83 8.72
N LYS A 75 13.80 -8.75 9.87
CA LYS A 75 12.60 -9.52 10.21
C LYS A 75 11.30 -8.78 9.91
N ILE A 76 11.32 -7.56 9.35
CA ILE A 76 10.10 -6.88 8.86
C ILE A 76 9.35 -7.79 7.87
N GLY A 77 10.06 -8.55 7.03
CA GLY A 77 9.43 -9.55 6.17
C GLY A 77 8.66 -8.94 5.00
N VAL A 78 9.19 -7.87 4.40
CA VAL A 78 8.60 -7.11 3.29
C VAL A 78 8.07 -8.03 2.18
N GLY A 79 8.87 -8.97 1.68
CA GLY A 79 8.44 -9.87 0.59
C GLY A 79 7.20 -10.73 0.94
N ARG A 80 7.09 -11.19 2.20
CA ARG A 80 5.91 -11.93 2.67
C ARG A 80 4.68 -11.02 2.70
N ILE A 81 4.84 -9.76 3.10
CA ILE A 81 3.74 -8.81 3.14
C ILE A 81 3.33 -8.42 1.73
N VAL A 82 4.27 -8.18 0.80
CA VAL A 82 3.97 -7.98 -0.63
C VAL A 82 3.09 -9.11 -1.16
N ARG A 83 3.47 -10.37 -0.90
CA ARG A 83 2.66 -11.53 -1.32
C ARG A 83 1.25 -11.49 -0.71
N LYS A 84 1.12 -11.15 0.58
CA LYS A 84 -0.21 -10.99 1.22
C LYS A 84 -1.02 -9.85 0.59
N THR A 85 -0.39 -8.73 0.27
CA THR A 85 -1.05 -7.58 -0.38
C THR A 85 -1.57 -7.96 -1.75
N VAL A 86 -0.76 -8.63 -2.57
CA VAL A 86 -1.18 -9.14 -3.89
C VAL A 86 -2.34 -10.13 -3.75
N GLN A 87 -2.30 -11.03 -2.76
CA GLN A 87 -3.39 -11.97 -2.49
C GLN A 87 -4.68 -11.26 -2.03
N ALA A 88 -4.57 -10.20 -1.23
CA ALA A 88 -5.74 -9.43 -0.79
C ALA A 88 -6.43 -8.74 -1.98
N VAL A 89 -5.65 -8.11 -2.86
CA VAL A 89 -6.15 -7.51 -4.11
C VAL A 89 -6.77 -8.56 -5.01
N SER A 90 -6.08 -9.68 -5.26
CA SER A 90 -6.58 -10.74 -6.13
C SER A 90 -7.88 -11.38 -5.63
N LYS A 91 -8.16 -11.35 -4.33
CA LYS A 91 -9.40 -11.88 -3.75
C LYS A 91 -10.55 -10.88 -3.76
N SER A 92 -10.30 -9.58 -3.96
CA SER A 92 -11.35 -8.56 -3.92
C SER A 92 -12.07 -8.37 -5.24
N HIS A 93 -11.55 -8.93 -6.34
CA HIS A 93 -12.13 -8.83 -7.67
C HIS A 93 -11.63 -9.94 -8.61
N ASN A 94 -12.31 -10.12 -9.75
CA ASN A 94 -11.92 -11.12 -10.76
C ASN A 94 -11.10 -10.51 -11.93
N GLY A 95 -10.63 -9.27 -11.79
CA GLY A 95 -9.98 -8.49 -12.85
C GLY A 95 -8.52 -8.80 -13.21
N GLY A 96 -7.98 -9.94 -12.78
CA GLY A 96 -6.57 -10.28 -12.97
C GLY A 96 -5.60 -9.39 -12.15
N ASN A 97 -4.45 -9.04 -12.73
CA ASN A 97 -3.42 -8.25 -12.06
C ASN A 97 -3.66 -6.74 -12.20
N THR A 98 -4.11 -6.10 -11.12
CA THR A 98 -4.38 -4.65 -11.08
C THR A 98 -3.32 -3.85 -10.31
N HIS A 99 -2.68 -4.43 -9.28
CA HIS A 99 -1.86 -3.66 -8.32
C HIS A 99 -0.49 -4.27 -8.02
N LEU A 100 0.08 -5.19 -8.83
CA LEU A 100 1.39 -5.77 -8.50
C LEU A 100 2.47 -4.70 -8.27
N GLY A 101 2.57 -3.72 -9.17
CA GLY A 101 3.52 -2.60 -9.02
C GLY A 101 3.26 -1.77 -7.77
N ILE A 102 2.00 -1.43 -7.51
CA ILE A 102 1.59 -0.71 -6.29
C ILE A 102 1.91 -1.50 -5.02
N CYS A 103 1.70 -2.82 -5.01
CA CYS A 103 2.04 -3.68 -3.87
C CYS A 103 3.55 -3.69 -3.60
N LEU A 104 4.36 -3.79 -4.66
CA LEU A 104 5.82 -3.78 -4.56
C LEU A 104 6.35 -2.43 -4.05
N LEU A 105 5.69 -1.33 -4.40
CA LEU A 105 6.07 0.02 -3.99
C LEU A 105 5.58 0.37 -2.58
N PHE A 106 4.30 0.16 -2.28
CA PHE A 106 3.68 0.68 -1.06
C PHE A 106 4.04 -0.12 0.19
N VAL A 107 4.27 -1.43 0.09
CA VAL A 107 4.63 -2.24 1.27
C VAL A 107 5.95 -1.80 1.92
N PRO A 108 7.08 -1.68 1.19
CA PRO A 108 8.31 -1.17 1.79
C PRO A 108 8.18 0.29 2.25
N LEU A 109 7.47 1.14 1.48
CA LEU A 109 7.22 2.54 1.88
C LEU A 109 6.43 2.65 3.18
N ALA A 110 5.41 1.81 3.38
CA ALA A 110 4.60 1.83 4.60
C ALA A 110 5.42 1.44 5.84
N ALA A 111 6.27 0.41 5.71
CA ALA A 111 7.19 0.03 6.79
C ALA A 111 8.22 1.13 7.07
N ALA A 112 8.81 1.72 6.03
CA ALA A 112 9.77 2.80 6.16
C ALA A 112 9.15 4.06 6.78
N ALA A 113 7.99 4.50 6.29
CA ALA A 113 7.26 5.66 6.80
C ALA A 113 6.97 5.54 8.30
N ALA A 114 6.46 4.39 8.75
CA ALA A 114 6.19 4.15 10.16
C ALA A 114 7.48 4.14 10.99
N LYS A 115 8.54 3.50 10.49
CA LYS A 115 9.84 3.45 11.16
C LYS A 115 10.41 4.87 11.34
N THR A 116 10.50 5.63 10.24
CA THR A 116 11.02 7.00 10.21
C THR A 116 10.23 7.91 11.14
N TYR A 117 8.89 7.85 11.11
CA TYR A 117 8.07 8.67 11.99
C TYR A 117 8.30 8.35 13.47
N ILE A 118 8.47 7.08 13.84
CA ILE A 118 8.74 6.71 15.24
C ILE A 118 10.14 7.17 15.68
N GLU A 119 11.12 7.20 14.78
CA GLU A 119 12.50 7.61 15.10
C GLU A 119 12.69 9.14 15.10
N LYS A 120 11.97 9.86 14.23
CA LYS A 120 12.16 11.30 13.98
C LYS A 120 10.98 12.18 14.37
N GLU A 121 9.84 11.58 14.73
CA GLU A 121 8.53 12.25 14.97
C GLU A 121 7.97 13.04 13.77
N ARG A 122 8.58 12.90 12.59
CA ARG A 122 8.21 13.54 11.32
C ARG A 122 8.60 12.66 10.13
N ILE A 123 8.03 12.95 8.97
CA ILE A 123 8.44 12.38 7.68
C ILE A 123 8.64 13.57 6.74
N GLU A 124 9.88 13.85 6.35
CA GLU A 124 10.19 14.90 5.40
C GLU A 124 10.80 14.35 4.10
N PRO A 125 10.62 15.04 2.96
CA PRO A 125 11.22 14.64 1.68
C PRO A 125 12.76 14.58 1.68
N ASN A 126 13.40 15.21 2.67
CA ASN A 126 14.86 15.32 2.77
C ASN A 126 15.47 14.29 3.74
N ASP A 127 14.66 13.36 4.28
CA ASP A 127 15.08 12.30 5.22
C ASP A 127 15.60 11.03 4.54
#